data_AF-A0A1U7WVK4-F1
#
_entry.id   AF-A0A1U7WVK4-F1
#
_cell.length_a   1.000
_cell.length_b   1.000
_cell.length_c   1.000
_cell.angle_alpha   90.00
_cell.angle_beta   90.00
_cell.angle_gamma   90.00
#
_symmetry.space_group_name_H-M   'P 1'
#
loop_
_entity.id
_entity.type
_entity.pdbx_description
1 polymer ?
#
loop_
_entity_poly.entity_id
_entity_poly.type
_entity_poly.pdbx_seq_one_letter_code
_entity_poly.pdbx_strand_id
1 'polypeptide(L)'
;MNTFINNGLNKKKVVFIIGATGTGKSRLSVDLATHFPGEIINSDKMQGYKGLDIVTNKITDLEKQGVPHHMLGEIDPEADFTAEDFCYQVVYHIEFVLNSGHIPIIVGGSNTYIEALVENPVFKFKSKYNCCFLWVDVALPVLHSSVSKRVDHIVHAGLFIILFNFFL
;
A
#
# COMPACT_ATOMS: atom_id res chain seq x y z
N MET A 1 -43.42 14.67 -2.58
CA MET A 1 -43.32 13.51 -1.66
C MET A 1 -42.37 12.51 -2.30
N ASN A 2 -41.13 12.45 -1.80
CA ASN A 2 -40.20 11.31 -1.92
C ASN A 2 -38.99 11.63 -1.04
N THR A 3 -39.24 11.48 0.26
CA THR A 3 -38.27 11.53 1.33
C THR A 3 -37.57 10.17 1.34
N PHE A 4 -36.50 10.00 0.57
CA PHE A 4 -35.55 8.92 0.83
C PHE A 4 -34.65 9.37 1.96
N ILE A 5 -35.09 9.05 3.18
CA ILE A 5 -34.28 9.12 4.37
C ILE A 5 -33.19 8.05 4.20
N ASN A 6 -31.98 8.47 3.82
CA ASN A 6 -30.77 7.64 3.91
C ASN A 6 -30.42 7.46 5.40
N ASN A 7 -31.14 6.57 6.07
CA ASN A 7 -30.89 6.21 7.46
C ASN A 7 -29.80 5.13 7.54
N GLY A 8 -28.57 5.61 7.65
CA GLY A 8 -27.35 4.88 7.97
C GLY A 8 -26.18 5.73 7.50
N LEU A 9 -25.37 6.25 8.42
CA LEU A 9 -24.14 7.01 8.10
C LEU A 9 -23.41 6.33 6.93
N ASN A 10 -23.43 6.94 5.74
CA ASN A 10 -22.84 6.35 4.55
C ASN A 10 -21.32 6.41 4.70
N LYS A 11 -20.77 5.40 5.37
CA LYS A 11 -19.33 5.31 5.67
C LYS A 11 -18.56 5.32 4.36
N LYS A 12 -17.49 6.11 4.31
CA LYS A 12 -16.65 6.23 3.13
C LYS A 12 -15.95 4.90 2.86
N LYS A 13 -15.83 4.49 1.60
CA LYS A 13 -15.30 3.17 1.22
C LYS A 13 -13.77 3.18 1.17
N VAL A 14 -13.15 2.15 1.71
CA VAL A 14 -11.69 1.93 1.65
C VAL A 14 -11.43 0.47 1.29
N VAL A 15 -10.52 0.22 0.36
CA VAL A 15 -10.11 -1.13 -0.05
C VAL A 15 -8.73 -1.44 0.50
N PHE A 16 -8.53 -2.65 0.99
CA PHE A 16 -7.23 -3.18 1.42
C PHE A 16 -6.85 -4.36 0.53
N ILE A 17 -5.64 -4.36 0.00
CA ILE A 17 -5.05 -5.48 -0.72
C ILE A 17 -3.84 -5.99 0.07
N ILE A 18 -4.00 -7.15 0.70
CA ILE A 18 -3.04 -7.74 1.65
C ILE A 18 -2.58 -9.12 1.19
N GLY A 19 -1.45 -9.58 1.72
CA GLY A 19 -0.87 -10.88 1.38
C GLY A 19 0.66 -10.86 1.42
N ALA A 20 1.27 -12.04 1.28
CA ALA A 20 2.71 -12.21 1.36
C ALA A 20 3.47 -11.44 0.25
N THR A 21 4.74 -11.14 0.48
CA THR A 21 5.61 -10.53 -0.54
C THR A 21 5.72 -11.45 -1.75
N GLY A 22 5.57 -10.90 -2.96
CA GLY A 22 5.61 -11.68 -4.20
C GLY A 22 4.28 -12.28 -4.66
N THR A 23 3.17 -12.08 -3.94
CA THR A 23 1.85 -12.59 -4.36
C THR A 23 1.17 -11.77 -5.47
N GLY A 24 1.77 -10.66 -5.91
CA GLY A 24 1.23 -9.85 -7.02
C GLY A 24 0.29 -8.70 -6.62
N LYS A 25 0.26 -8.30 -5.33
CA LYS A 25 -0.60 -7.23 -4.81
C LYS A 25 -0.56 -5.93 -5.61
N SER A 26 0.64 -5.43 -5.92
CA SER A 26 0.81 -4.15 -6.64
C SER A 26 0.24 -4.20 -8.05
N ARG A 27 0.33 -5.36 -8.72
CA ARG A 27 -0.31 -5.55 -10.03
C ARG A 27 -1.83 -5.51 -9.90
N LEU A 28 -2.38 -6.28 -8.95
CA LEU A 28 -3.82 -6.29 -8.68
C LEU A 28 -4.35 -4.90 -8.34
N SER A 29 -3.60 -4.09 -7.58
CA SER A 29 -4.04 -2.75 -7.21
C SER A 29 -4.10 -1.79 -8.38
N VAL A 30 -3.13 -1.83 -9.29
CA VAL A 30 -3.14 -1.03 -10.52
C VAL A 30 -4.28 -1.49 -11.44
N ASP A 31 -4.44 -2.80 -11.62
CA ASP A 31 -5.55 -3.37 -12.40
C ASP A 31 -6.90 -2.93 -11.82
N LEU A 32 -7.05 -2.88 -10.48
CA LEU A 32 -8.29 -2.41 -9.84
C LEU A 32 -8.49 -0.90 -10.04
N ALA A 33 -7.45 -0.08 -9.87
CA ALA A 33 -7.48 1.37 -9.97
C ALA A 33 -7.69 1.89 -11.40
N THR A 34 -7.43 1.07 -12.43
CA THR A 34 -7.74 1.39 -13.82
C THR A 34 -9.21 1.10 -14.17
N HIS A 35 -9.86 0.17 -13.47
CA HIS A 35 -11.28 -0.17 -13.67
C HIS A 35 -12.23 0.64 -12.78
N PHE A 36 -11.77 1.00 -11.58
CA PHE A 36 -12.48 1.87 -10.64
C PHE A 36 -11.60 3.08 -10.37
N PRO A 37 -12.13 4.32 -10.39
CA PRO A 37 -11.32 5.53 -10.20
C PRO A 37 -10.71 5.51 -8.79
N GLY A 38 -9.48 5.02 -8.68
CA GLY A 38 -8.85 4.70 -7.42
C GLY A 38 -7.40 5.15 -7.38
N GLU A 39 -6.92 5.39 -6.17
CA GLU A 39 -5.54 5.78 -5.92
C GLU A 39 -4.94 4.87 -4.85
N ILE A 40 -3.65 4.57 -5.00
CA ILE A 40 -2.98 3.56 -4.19
C ILE A 40 -2.26 4.24 -3.03
N ILE A 41 -2.41 3.69 -1.83
CA ILE A 41 -1.69 4.13 -0.62
C ILE A 41 -0.83 2.95 -0.17
N ASN A 42 0.49 3.11 -0.20
CA ASN A 42 1.41 2.06 0.21
C ASN A 42 1.33 1.80 1.73
N SER A 43 1.29 0.53 2.10
CA SER A 43 1.36 0.05 3.48
C SER A 43 2.49 -0.95 3.72
N ASP A 44 3.46 -1.05 2.81
CA ASP A 44 4.72 -1.76 3.07
C ASP A 44 5.73 -0.79 3.70
N LYS A 45 6.18 -1.11 4.91
CA LYS A 45 7.08 -0.27 5.71
C LYS A 45 8.38 0.07 4.96
N MET A 46 8.96 -0.89 4.25
CA MET A 46 10.25 -0.68 3.57
C MET A 46 10.08 0.13 2.29
N GLN A 47 8.95 -0.02 1.60
CA GLN A 47 8.67 0.75 0.38
C GLN A 47 8.32 2.21 0.65
N GLY A 48 8.02 2.59 1.90
CA GLY A 48 7.76 3.97 2.27
C GLY A 48 8.98 4.88 2.16
N TYR A 49 10.19 4.35 2.34
CA TYR A 49 11.43 5.13 2.34
C TYR A 49 11.97 5.42 0.94
N LYS A 50 12.55 6.61 0.75
CA LYS A 50 13.25 7.03 -0.47
C LYS A 50 14.45 6.12 -0.74
N GLY A 51 14.74 5.89 -2.03
CA GLY A 51 15.88 5.09 -2.46
C GLY A 51 15.69 3.59 -2.19
N LEU A 52 16.71 2.78 -2.49
CA LEU A 52 16.64 1.31 -2.41
C LEU A 52 15.46 0.70 -3.19
N ASP A 53 15.02 1.33 -4.29
CA ASP A 53 13.80 0.97 -5.02
C ASP A 53 13.83 -0.48 -5.54
N ILE A 54 14.98 -0.92 -6.04
CA ILE A 54 15.20 -2.28 -6.53
C ILE A 54 15.13 -3.28 -5.37
N VAL A 55 15.81 -2.99 -4.25
CA VAL A 55 15.91 -3.90 -3.09
C VAL A 55 14.55 -4.04 -2.39
N THR A 56 13.84 -2.93 -2.27
CA THR A 56 12.50 -2.88 -1.68
C THR A 56 11.40 -3.26 -2.68
N ASN A 57 11.75 -3.49 -3.95
CA ASN A 57 10.86 -3.86 -5.05
C ASN A 57 9.66 -2.90 -5.15
N LYS A 58 9.97 -1.60 -5.14
CA LYS A 58 8.96 -0.58 -5.43
C LYS A 58 8.47 -0.77 -6.86
N ILE A 59 7.17 -0.58 -7.03
CA ILE A 59 6.57 -0.59 -8.35
C ILE A 59 7.13 0.58 -9.18
N THR A 60 7.53 0.29 -10.41
CA THR A 60 8.09 1.28 -11.34
C THR A 60 7.00 2.15 -11.94
N ASP A 61 7.34 3.35 -12.42
CA ASP A 61 6.34 4.25 -13.03
C ASP A 61 5.66 3.64 -14.27
N LEU A 62 6.36 2.78 -15.00
CA LEU A 62 5.78 2.00 -16.10
C LEU A 62 4.69 1.05 -15.60
N GLU A 63 4.96 0.32 -14.52
CA GLU A 63 4.01 -0.62 -13.92
C GLU A 63 2.85 0.09 -13.23
N LYS A 64 3.02 1.33 -12.76
CA LYS A 64 1.93 2.14 -12.18
C LYS A 64 0.86 2.50 -13.20
N GLN A 65 1.17 2.51 -14.50
CA GLN A 65 0.22 2.86 -15.58
C GLN A 65 -0.50 4.21 -15.37
N GLY A 66 0.19 5.18 -14.76
CA GLY A 66 -0.38 6.50 -14.46
C GLY A 66 -1.30 6.53 -13.23
N VAL A 67 -1.53 5.41 -12.54
CA VAL A 67 -2.29 5.39 -11.28
C VAL A 67 -1.48 6.12 -10.19
N PRO A 68 -2.07 7.12 -9.49
CA PRO A 68 -1.40 7.79 -8.38
C PRO A 68 -1.06 6.82 -7.25
N HIS A 69 0.16 6.95 -6.73
CA HIS A 69 0.65 6.20 -5.58
C HIS A 69 1.13 7.19 -4.51
N HIS A 70 0.64 7.00 -3.29
CA HIS A 70 0.98 7.76 -2.11
C HIS A 70 1.78 6.90 -1.13
N MET A 71 2.59 7.54 -0.29
CA MET A 71 3.45 6.89 0.71
C MET A 71 4.43 5.87 0.14
N LEU A 72 4.83 6.04 -1.12
CA LEU A 72 5.77 5.16 -1.82
C LEU A 72 7.05 5.93 -2.14
N GLY A 73 8.11 5.67 -1.37
CA GLY A 73 9.38 6.39 -1.53
C GLY A 73 9.31 7.86 -1.12
N GLU A 74 8.50 8.19 -0.12
CA GLU A 74 8.28 9.58 0.34
C GLU A 74 8.99 9.88 1.67
N ILE A 75 9.23 8.85 2.48
CA ILE A 75 9.83 8.96 3.81
C ILE A 75 11.35 9.09 3.67
N ASP A 76 11.95 10.01 4.42
CA ASP A 76 13.40 10.14 4.49
C ASP A 76 14.01 8.90 5.17
N PRO A 77 15.05 8.24 4.60
CA PRO A 77 15.72 7.10 5.22
C PRO A 77 16.20 7.34 6.65
N GLU A 78 16.55 8.57 6.99
CA GLU A 78 17.04 8.96 8.32
C GLU A 78 15.91 9.35 9.28
N ALA A 79 14.65 9.37 8.81
CA ALA A 79 13.50 9.70 9.66
C ALA A 79 13.12 8.53 10.59
N ASP A 80 12.89 8.86 11.86
CA ASP A 80 12.26 7.95 12.81
C ASP A 80 10.76 7.89 12.52
N PHE A 81 10.37 6.98 11.63
CA PHE A 81 8.98 6.84 11.17
C PHE A 81 8.27 5.73 11.95
N THR A 82 7.34 6.15 12.80
CA THR A 82 6.61 5.25 13.71
C THR A 82 5.34 4.68 13.07
N ALA A 83 4.74 3.69 13.73
CA ALA A 83 3.43 3.18 13.33
C ALA A 83 2.31 4.23 13.52
N GLU A 84 2.49 5.17 14.46
CA GLU A 84 1.53 6.26 14.65
C GLU A 84 1.61 7.27 13.50
N ASP A 85 2.83 7.63 13.07
CA ASP A 85 3.05 8.48 11.88
C ASP A 85 2.41 7.87 10.64
N PHE A 86 2.60 6.56 10.44
CA PHE A 86 1.92 5.81 9.39
C PHE A 86 0.41 6.00 9.43
N CYS A 87 -0.21 5.86 10.60
CA CYS A 87 -1.66 5.99 10.74
C CYS A 87 -2.15 7.40 10.39
N TYR A 88 -1.46 8.45 10.84
CA TYR A 88 -1.81 9.83 10.50
C TYR A 88 -1.70 10.09 9.00
N GLN A 89 -0.60 9.67 8.38
CA GLN A 89 -0.38 9.85 6.94
C GLN A 89 -1.42 9.09 6.11
N VAL A 90 -1.70 7.82 6.44
CA VAL A 90 -2.71 7.06 5.71
C VAL A 90 -4.10 7.68 5.86
N VAL A 91 -4.51 8.12 7.05
CA VAL A 91 -5.80 8.79 7.23
C VAL A 91 -5.88 10.09 6.44
N TYR A 92 -4.80 10.86 6.40
CA TYR A 92 -4.70 12.06 5.56
C TYR A 92 -4.90 11.72 4.07
N HIS A 93 -4.16 10.74 3.55
CA HIS A 93 -4.26 10.34 2.14
C HIS A 93 -5.63 9.72 1.79
N ILE A 94 -6.22 8.94 2.69
CA ILE A 94 -7.59 8.43 2.52
C ILE A 94 -8.56 9.59 2.27
N GLU A 95 -8.53 10.61 3.13
CA GLU A 95 -9.42 11.76 3.02
C GLU A 95 -9.13 12.60 1.77
N PHE A 96 -7.85 12.77 1.41
CA PHE A 96 -7.44 13.44 0.17
C PHE A 96 -8.00 12.74 -1.08
N VAL A 97 -7.83 11.42 -1.19
CA VAL A 97 -8.30 10.62 -2.32
C VAL A 97 -9.83 10.66 -2.41
N LEU A 98 -10.51 10.52 -1.27
CA LEU A 98 -11.98 10.57 -1.20
C LEU A 98 -12.54 11.95 -1.60
N ASN A 99 -11.88 13.04 -1.19
CA ASN A 99 -12.28 14.39 -1.56
C ASN A 99 -12.07 14.67 -3.06
N SER A 100 -11.15 13.95 -3.68
CA SER A 100 -10.92 13.95 -5.14
C SER A 100 -11.91 13.06 -5.90
N GLY A 101 -12.88 12.43 -5.22
CA GLY A 101 -13.88 11.56 -5.81
C GLY A 101 -13.38 10.15 -6.15
N HIS A 102 -12.18 9.78 -5.70
CA HIS A 102 -11.55 8.49 -5.98
C HIS A 102 -11.68 7.54 -4.79
N ILE A 103 -11.43 6.25 -5.04
CA ILE A 103 -11.45 5.19 -4.02
C ILE A 103 -10.01 4.98 -3.49
N PRO A 104 -9.77 5.15 -2.19
CA PRO A 104 -8.47 4.82 -1.60
C PRO A 104 -8.27 3.29 -1.52
N ILE A 105 -7.18 2.82 -2.09
CA ILE A 105 -6.77 1.42 -2.12
C ILE A 105 -5.45 1.28 -1.36
N ILE A 106 -5.50 0.73 -0.16
CA ILE A 106 -4.32 0.51 0.69
C ILE A 106 -3.68 -0.83 0.31
N VAL A 107 -2.39 -0.82 -0.04
CA VAL A 107 -1.70 -1.97 -0.62
C VAL A 107 -0.38 -2.20 0.10
N GLY A 108 -0.15 -3.41 0.60
CA GLY A 108 1.12 -3.75 1.24
C GLY A 108 1.08 -5.04 2.05
N GLY A 109 2.21 -5.35 2.68
CA GLY A 109 2.41 -6.58 3.46
C GLY A 109 2.69 -6.37 4.95
N SER A 110 2.84 -5.12 5.42
CA SER A 110 3.12 -4.85 6.84
C SER A 110 1.84 -4.88 7.67
N ASN A 111 1.41 -6.09 8.04
CA ASN A 111 0.17 -6.29 8.80
C ASN A 111 0.14 -5.54 10.13
N THR A 112 1.29 -5.32 10.77
CA THR A 112 1.41 -4.52 12.00
C THR A 112 0.99 -3.06 11.80
N TYR A 113 1.27 -2.47 10.64
CA TYR A 113 0.84 -1.12 10.28
C TYR A 113 -0.67 -1.07 10.01
N ILE A 114 -1.20 -2.08 9.31
CA ILE A 114 -2.64 -2.20 9.05
C ILE A 114 -3.41 -2.40 10.36
N GLU A 115 -2.92 -3.27 11.25
CA GLU A 115 -3.50 -3.51 12.56
C GLU A 115 -3.49 -2.23 13.42
N ALA A 116 -2.34 -1.54 13.48
CA ALA A 116 -2.24 -0.25 14.16
C ALA A 116 -3.25 0.77 13.62
N LEU A 117 -3.44 0.86 12.30
CA LEU A 117 -4.41 1.79 11.70
C LEU A 117 -5.86 1.42 12.04
N VAL A 118 -6.21 0.14 11.91
CA VAL A 118 -7.59 -0.32 11.98
C VAL A 118 -8.09 -0.46 13.42
N GLU A 119 -7.23 -0.87 14.35
CA GLU A 119 -7.59 -1.11 15.75
C GLU A 119 -7.37 0.09 16.67
N ASN A 120 -6.62 1.12 16.24
CA ASN A 120 -6.31 2.23 17.11
C ASN A 120 -7.56 3.09 17.45
N PRO A 121 -7.89 3.26 18.74
CA PRO A 121 -9.10 3.94 19.19
C PRO A 121 -9.11 5.45 18.91
N VAL A 122 -7.95 6.07 18.69
CA VAL A 122 -7.83 7.49 18.33
C VAL A 122 -8.40 7.73 16.93
N PHE A 123 -8.06 6.87 15.98
CA PHE A 123 -8.49 7.02 14.58
C PHE A 123 -9.94 6.59 14.36
N LYS A 124 -10.46 5.68 15.19
CA LYS A 124 -11.83 5.12 15.09
C LYS A 124 -12.14 4.61 13.68
N PHE A 125 -11.16 3.94 13.06
CA PHE A 125 -11.18 3.61 11.63
C PHE A 125 -12.47 2.87 11.21
N LYS A 126 -12.84 1.83 11.97
CA LYS A 126 -14.04 1.00 11.74
C LYS A 126 -15.36 1.77 11.84
N SER A 127 -15.41 2.89 12.57
CA SER A 127 -16.63 3.71 12.64
C SER A 127 -16.74 4.70 11.48
N LYS A 128 -15.61 5.16 10.93
CA LYS A 128 -15.54 6.13 9.83
C LYS A 128 -15.68 5.49 8.45
N TYR A 129 -15.07 4.31 8.26
CA TYR A 129 -14.91 3.72 6.93
C TYR A 129 -15.62 2.36 6.79
N ASN A 130 -16.09 2.09 5.58
CA ASN A 130 -16.52 0.76 5.17
C ASN A 130 -15.36 0.08 4.44
N CYS A 131 -14.82 -0.99 5.03
CA CYS A 131 -13.58 -1.60 4.59
C CYS A 131 -13.85 -2.88 3.80
N CYS A 132 -13.20 -3.03 2.65
CA CYS A 132 -13.16 -4.29 1.90
C CYS A 132 -11.74 -4.84 1.93
N PHE A 133 -11.55 -6.04 2.45
CA PHE A 133 -10.24 -6.70 2.49
C PHE A 133 -10.15 -7.76 1.41
N LEU A 134 -9.19 -7.61 0.51
CA LEU A 134 -8.82 -8.57 -0.52
C LEU A 134 -7.49 -9.22 -0.11
N TRP A 135 -7.55 -10.50 0.27
CA TRP A 135 -6.36 -11.28 0.57
C TRP A 135 -5.91 -12.04 -0.68
N VAL A 136 -4.71 -11.70 -1.16
CA VAL A 136 -4.05 -12.39 -2.26
C VAL A 136 -3.16 -13.50 -1.70
N ASP A 137 -3.56 -14.75 -1.96
CA ASP A 137 -2.84 -15.95 -1.56
C ASP A 137 -2.33 -16.73 -2.77
N VAL A 138 -1.20 -17.41 -2.60
CA VAL A 138 -0.52 -18.18 -3.63
C VAL A 138 0.06 -19.45 -3.02
N ALA A 139 -0.10 -20.59 -3.70
CA ALA A 139 0.47 -21.86 -3.26
C ALA A 139 1.98 -21.74 -2.99
N LEU A 140 2.45 -22.28 -1.86
CA LEU A 140 3.84 -22.15 -1.40
C LEU A 140 4.90 -22.47 -2.48
N PRO A 141 4.79 -23.55 -3.29
CA PRO A 141 5.79 -23.84 -4.31
C PRO A 141 5.91 -22.72 -5.36
N VAL A 142 4.79 -22.10 -5.73
CA VAL A 142 4.76 -20.99 -6.68
C VAL A 142 5.32 -19.74 -6.05
N LEU A 143 4.96 -19.46 -4.79
CA LEU A 143 5.47 -18.32 -4.04
C LEU A 143 6.99 -18.40 -3.88
N HIS A 144 7.53 -19.55 -3.46
CA HIS A 144 8.97 -19.77 -3.32
C HIS A 144 9.71 -19.55 -4.65
N SER A 145 9.18 -20.06 -5.76
CA SER A 145 9.76 -19.85 -7.08
C SER A 145 9.78 -18.36 -7.45
N SER A 146 8.69 -17.64 -7.20
CA SER A 146 8.59 -16.21 -7.49
C SER A 146 9.55 -15.38 -6.63
N VAL A 147 9.66 -15.69 -5.34
CA VAL A 147 10.57 -14.99 -4.43
C VAL A 147 12.03 -15.27 -4.80
N SER A 148 12.38 -16.51 -5.13
CA SER A 148 13.74 -16.86 -5.57
C SER A 148 14.17 -16.07 -6.81
N LYS A 149 13.34 -16.10 -7.88
CA LYS A 149 13.60 -15.34 -9.11
C LYS A 149 13.76 -13.85 -8.86
N ARG A 150 12.98 -13.32 -7.90
CA ARG A 150 13.08 -11.91 -7.50
C ARG A 150 14.41 -11.62 -6.82
N VAL A 151 14.88 -12.48 -5.93
CA VAL A 151 16.21 -12.31 -5.29
C VAL A 151 17.30 -12.33 -6.36
N ASP A 152 17.24 -13.26 -7.30
CA ASP A 152 18.20 -13.34 -8.42
C ASP A 152 18.20 -12.03 -9.23
N HIS A 153 17.01 -11.51 -9.56
CA HIS A 153 16.88 -10.23 -10.25
C HIS A 153 17.50 -9.06 -9.47
N ILE A 154 17.25 -8.98 -8.16
CA ILE A 154 17.83 -7.94 -7.29
C ILE A 154 19.36 -8.00 -7.30
N VAL A 155 19.93 -9.22 -7.23
CA VAL A 155 21.39 -9.42 -7.32
C VAL A 155 21.91 -8.96 -8.67
N HIS A 156 21.28 -9.37 -9.77
CA HIS A 156 21.67 -8.98 -11.13
C HIS A 156 21.52 -7.49 -11.41
N ALA A 157 20.54 -6.83 -10.78
CA ALA A 157 20.33 -5.39 -10.86
C ALA A 157 21.34 -4.58 -10.02
N GLY A 158 22.34 -5.24 -9.42
CA GLY A 158 23.44 -4.57 -8.75
C GLY A 158 23.23 -4.37 -7.24
N LEU A 159 22.55 -5.30 -6.56
CA LEU A 159 22.35 -5.26 -5.10
C LEU A 159 23.61 -4.84 -4.32
N PHE A 160 24.77 -5.41 -4.66
CA PHE A 160 26.03 -5.11 -3.99
C PHE A 160 26.45 -3.64 -4.16
N ILE A 161 26.23 -3.05 -5.32
CA ILE A 161 26.54 -1.64 -5.60
C ILE A 161 25.58 -0.75 -4.80
N ILE A 162 24.30 -1.10 -4.77
CA ILE A 162 23.28 -0.36 -4.03
C ILE A 162 23.59 -0.35 -2.52
N LEU A 163 23.94 -1.52 -1.97
CA LEU A 163 24.32 -1.64 -0.56
C LEU A 163 25.63 -0.90 -0.27
N PHE A 164 26.63 -1.00 -1.16
CA PHE A 164 27.90 -0.30 -0.99
C PHE A 164 27.71 1.22 -0.90
N ASN A 165 26.87 1.81 -1.77
CA ASN A 165 26.54 3.23 -1.74
C ASN A 165 25.65 3.64 -0.56
N PHE A 166 24.96 2.68 0.08
CA PHE A 166 24.14 2.95 1.25
C PHE A 166 24.99 3.03 2.53
N PHE A 167 26.12 2.31 2.58
CA PHE A 167 27.01 2.27 3.75
C PHE A 167 28.21 3.24 3.65
N LEU A 168 28.35 3.99 2.56
CA LEU A 168 29.40 4.99 2.34
C LEU A 168 28.83 6.39 2.23
#